data_AF-A0A3S4UMU4-F1
#
_entry.id   AF-A0A3S4UMU4-F1
#
_cell.length_a   1.000
_cell.length_b   1.000
_cell.length_c   1.000
_cell.angle_alpha   90.00
_cell.angle_beta   90.00
_cell.angle_gamma   90.00
#
_symmetry.space_group_name_H-M   'P 1'
#
loop_
_entity.id
_entity.type
_entity.pdbx_description
1 polymer ?
#
loop_
_entity_poly.entity_id
_entity_poly.type
_entity_poly.pdbx_seq_one_letter_code
_entity_poly.pdbx_strand_id
1 'polypeptide(L)'
;MMGRYDEPLDSLVFQPHCSRSVMGKNLCIVGKACGIRQRLSYHVARHTFGTMSLSAGIPIESIAKMMGHASISSTQIYAQVTDKKISEDMDRLITKQSIIKGTNTERGLMNLRVLQLVKWRKQHEGYQ
;
A
#
# COMPACT_ATOMS: atom_id res chain seq x y z
N MET A 1 -4.58 36.79 31.50
CA MET A 1 -5.79 36.96 30.65
C MET A 1 -5.69 35.98 29.51
N MET A 2 -6.50 34.91 29.54
CA MET A 2 -6.57 33.88 28.51
C MET A 2 -7.56 34.40 27.45
N GLY A 3 -7.05 34.79 26.28
CA GLY A 3 -7.87 35.25 25.16
C GLY A 3 -8.66 34.08 24.59
N ARG A 4 -9.98 34.13 24.76
CA ARG A 4 -10.94 33.21 24.16
C ARG A 4 -10.88 33.32 22.64
N TYR A 5 -10.56 32.22 21.96
CA TYR A 5 -10.70 32.08 20.51
C TYR A 5 -12.17 31.75 20.18
N ASP A 6 -13.06 32.69 20.44
CA ASP A 6 -14.43 32.67 19.91
C ASP A 6 -14.44 33.54 18.63
N GLU A 7 -13.74 33.10 17.58
CA GLU A 7 -13.93 33.62 16.22
C GLU A 7 -14.78 32.59 15.45
N PRO A 8 -15.84 33.01 14.74
CA PRO A 8 -16.69 32.09 14.02
C PRO A 8 -15.87 31.34 12.98
N LEU A 9 -15.77 30.02 13.13
CA LEU A 9 -14.97 29.12 12.29
C LEU A 9 -15.55 28.95 10.87
N ASP A 10 -16.27 29.93 10.34
CA ASP A 10 -17.05 29.84 9.10
C ASP A 10 -16.30 30.36 7.86
N SER A 11 -15.09 30.91 8.02
CA SER A 11 -14.25 31.25 6.87
C SER A 11 -13.44 30.03 6.43
N LEU A 12 -14.06 29.19 5.60
CA LEU A 12 -13.36 28.06 4.97
C LEU A 12 -12.16 28.56 4.16
N VAL A 13 -10.98 27.98 4.41
CA VAL A 13 -9.76 28.20 3.57
C VAL A 13 -10.06 27.94 2.09
N PHE A 14 -10.99 27.01 1.82
CA PHE A 14 -11.47 26.69 0.49
C PHE A 14 -12.99 26.81 0.45
N GLN A 15 -13.46 27.96 -0.03
CA GLN A 15 -14.89 28.20 -0.27
C GLN A 15 -15.43 27.23 -1.35
N PRO A 16 -16.64 26.64 -1.17
CA PRO A 16 -17.21 25.66 -2.11
C PRO A 16 -17.36 26.17 -3.56
N HIS A 17 -17.56 27.48 -3.73
CA HIS A 17 -17.75 28.14 -5.03
C HIS A 17 -16.55 29.01 -5.46
N CYS A 18 -15.32 28.61 -5.11
CA CYS A 18 -14.14 29.37 -5.53
C CYS A 18 -13.65 28.98 -6.94
N SER A 19 -13.12 29.96 -7.68
CA SER A 19 -12.53 29.70 -9.00
C SER A 19 -11.23 28.91 -8.88
N ARG A 20 -10.85 28.19 -9.94
CA ARG A 20 -9.57 27.46 -10.02
C ARG A 20 -8.36 28.36 -9.69
N SER A 21 -8.41 29.63 -10.09
CA SER A 21 -7.36 30.61 -9.81
C SER A 21 -7.27 30.95 -8.32
N VAL A 22 -8.43 31.16 -7.67
CA VAL A 22 -8.50 31.40 -6.22
C VAL A 22 -8.00 30.17 -5.46
N MET A 23 -8.43 28.97 -5.83
CA MET A 23 -7.92 27.76 -5.17
C MET A 23 -6.40 27.61 -5.33
N GLY A 24 -5.87 27.87 -6.53
CA GLY A 24 -4.43 27.82 -6.78
C GLY A 24 -3.64 28.81 -5.92
N LYS A 25 -4.20 30.00 -5.65
CA LYS A 25 -3.60 30.97 -4.72
C LYS A 25 -3.65 30.46 -3.28
N ASN A 26 -4.78 29.93 -2.83
CA ASN A 26 -4.92 29.40 -1.48
C ASN A 26 -3.98 28.22 -1.23
N LEU A 27 -3.83 27.31 -2.21
CA LEU A 27 -2.84 26.23 -2.19
C LEU A 27 -1.40 26.74 -2.07
N CYS A 28 -1.07 27.83 -2.75
CA CYS A 28 0.25 28.47 -2.65
C CYS A 28 0.50 29.04 -1.24
N ILE A 29 -0.52 29.69 -0.65
CA ILE A 29 -0.46 30.23 0.71
C ILE A 29 -0.24 29.10 1.72
N VAL A 30 -1.04 28.04 1.63
CA VAL A 30 -0.93 26.85 2.49
C VAL A 30 0.45 26.20 2.33
N GLY A 31 0.92 26.00 1.08
CA GLY A 31 2.23 25.40 0.82
C GLY A 31 3.38 26.19 1.44
N LYS A 32 3.34 27.52 1.36
CA LYS A 32 4.32 28.40 2.00
C LYS A 32 4.25 28.31 3.53
N ALA A 33 3.05 28.32 4.10
CA ALA A 33 2.85 28.19 5.54
C ALA A 33 3.38 26.84 6.09
N CYS A 34 3.27 25.77 5.31
CA CYS A 34 3.81 24.45 5.64
C CYS A 34 5.32 24.29 5.31
N GLY A 35 6.00 25.31 4.78
CA GLY A 35 7.41 25.23 4.40
C GLY A 35 7.70 24.34 3.19
N ILE A 36 6.69 24.04 2.36
CA ILE A 36 6.84 23.19 1.18
C ILE A 36 7.47 24.02 0.06
N ARG A 37 8.69 23.64 -0.35
CA ARG A 37 9.48 24.35 -1.37
C ARG A 37 8.85 24.29 -2.76
N GLN A 38 8.15 23.21 -3.08
CA GLN A 38 7.53 23.01 -4.39
C GLN A 38 6.13 23.63 -4.44
N ARG A 39 5.76 24.20 -5.59
CA ARG A 39 4.43 24.76 -5.81
C ARG A 39 3.37 23.67 -5.73
N LEU A 40 2.48 23.77 -4.74
CA LEU A 40 1.32 22.88 -4.62
C LEU A 40 0.32 23.12 -5.75
N SER A 41 -0.15 22.02 -6.34
CA SER A 41 -1.24 22.03 -7.31
C SER A 41 -2.00 20.70 -7.25
N TYR A 42 -3.19 20.66 -7.84
CA TYR A 42 -3.97 19.42 -7.94
C TYR A 42 -3.21 18.30 -8.66
N HIS A 43 -2.40 18.64 -9.68
CA HIS A 43 -1.59 17.66 -10.39
C HIS A 43 -0.51 17.09 -9.46
N VAL A 44 0.20 17.93 -8.70
CA VAL A 44 1.21 17.47 -7.73
C VAL A 44 0.57 16.58 -6.68
N ALA A 45 -0.55 16.98 -6.09
CA ALA A 45 -1.28 16.16 -5.11
C ALA A 45 -1.69 14.80 -5.69
N ARG A 46 -2.20 14.79 -6.93
CA ARG A 46 -2.59 13.57 -7.64
C ARG A 46 -1.38 12.65 -7.91
N HIS A 47 -0.24 13.23 -8.28
CA HIS A 47 1.02 12.50 -8.46
C HIS A 47 1.52 11.90 -7.14
N THR A 48 1.60 12.69 -6.08
CA THR A 48 2.05 12.24 -4.76
C THR A 48 1.16 11.10 -4.24
N PHE A 49 -0.17 11.23 -4.35
CA PHE A 49 -1.10 10.18 -3.96
C PHE A 49 -0.87 8.87 -4.73
N GLY A 50 -0.74 8.94 -6.06
CA GLY A 50 -0.52 7.76 -6.90
C GLY A 50 0.79 7.05 -6.56
N THR A 51 1.90 7.80 -6.47
CA THR A 51 3.21 7.25 -6.14
C THR A 51 3.24 6.65 -4.73
N MET A 52 2.73 7.35 -3.71
CA MET A 52 2.71 6.84 -2.33
C MET A 52 1.84 5.57 -2.19
N SER A 53 0.68 5.54 -2.86
CA SER A 53 -0.21 4.38 -2.83
C SER A 53 0.42 3.15 -3.48
N LEU A 54 1.11 3.34 -4.62
CA LEU A 54 1.89 2.27 -5.24
C LEU A 54 3.03 1.81 -4.34
N SER A 55 3.78 2.74 -3.71
CA SER A 55 4.85 2.38 -2.77
C SER A 55 4.33 1.56 -1.58
N ALA A 56 3.11 1.85 -1.12
CA ALA A 56 2.43 1.08 -0.08
C ALA A 56 1.92 -0.30 -0.54
N GLY A 57 2.04 -0.63 -1.83
CA GLY A 57 1.64 -1.92 -2.39
C GLY A 57 0.16 -2.01 -2.79
N ILE A 58 -0.52 -0.88 -2.93
CA ILE A 58 -1.90 -0.87 -3.41
C ILE A 58 -1.90 -1.15 -4.92
N PRO A 59 -2.73 -2.08 -5.42
CA PRO A 59 -2.83 -2.37 -6.85
C PRO A 59 -3.22 -1.13 -7.67
N ILE A 60 -2.66 -1.02 -8.88
CA ILE A 60 -2.84 0.15 -9.75
C ILE A 60 -4.29 0.34 -10.19
N GLU A 61 -5.05 -0.75 -10.29
CA GLU A 61 -6.49 -0.77 -10.60
C GLU A 61 -7.29 -0.12 -9.48
N SER A 62 -6.96 -0.45 -8.22
CA SER A 62 -7.58 0.15 -7.05
C SER A 62 -7.29 1.65 -6.99
N ILE A 63 -6.05 2.04 -7.27
CA ILE A 63 -5.65 3.46 -7.33
C ILE A 63 -6.41 4.19 -8.43
N ALA A 64 -6.47 3.64 -9.65
CA ALA A 64 -7.21 4.23 -10.76
C ALA A 64 -8.70 4.43 -10.42
N LYS A 65 -9.32 3.46 -9.74
CA LYS A 65 -10.71 3.56 -9.28
C LYS A 65 -10.91 4.65 -8.23
N MET A 66 -10.02 4.78 -7.25
CA MET A 66 -10.06 5.86 -6.24
C MET A 66 -9.90 7.25 -6.87
N MET A 67 -9.18 7.33 -7.99
CA MET A 67 -8.91 8.59 -8.69
C MET A 67 -9.99 8.97 -9.72
N GLY A 68 -10.99 8.10 -9.92
CA GLY A 68 -12.08 8.28 -10.88
C GLY A 68 -11.65 8.17 -12.35
N HIS A 69 -10.54 7.49 -12.63
CA HIS A 69 -10.05 7.34 -14.01
C HIS A 69 -10.85 6.26 -14.75
N ALA A 70 -11.35 6.58 -15.95
CA ALA A 70 -12.02 5.62 -16.82
C ALA A 70 -11.05 4.60 -17.46
N SER A 71 -9.75 4.92 -17.52
CA SER A 71 -8.70 4.04 -18.04
C SER A 71 -7.46 4.04 -17.15
N ILE A 72 -6.78 2.89 -17.08
CA ILE A 72 -5.57 2.71 -16.26
C ILE A 72 -4.37 3.46 -16.87
N SER A 73 -4.43 3.83 -18.16
CA SER A 73 -3.34 4.50 -18.87
C SER A 73 -2.88 5.81 -18.22
N SER A 74 -3.80 6.60 -17.66
CA SER A 74 -3.44 7.82 -16.91
C SER A 74 -2.74 7.53 -15.57
N THR A 75 -2.95 6.33 -15.01
CA THR A 75 -2.35 5.87 -13.75
C THR A 75 -1.02 5.12 -13.99
N GLN A 76 -0.78 4.60 -15.20
CA GLN A 76 0.46 3.91 -15.58
C GLN A 76 1.70 4.80 -15.49
N ILE A 77 1.54 6.12 -15.58
CA ILE A 77 2.64 7.08 -15.37
C ILE A 77 3.29 6.94 -13.98
N TYR A 78 2.56 6.38 -13.01
CA TYR A 78 3.08 6.13 -11.66
C TYR A 78 3.86 4.80 -11.55
N ALA A 79 3.61 3.86 -12.46
CA ALA A 79 4.26 2.54 -12.47
C ALA A 79 5.70 2.57 -13.02
N GLN A 80 6.10 3.65 -13.72
CA GLN A 80 7.47 3.84 -14.19
C GLN A 80 8.47 4.14 -13.04
N VAL A 81 7.98 4.38 -11.82
CA VAL A 81 8.81 4.75 -10.66
C VAL A 81 9.34 3.50 -9.89
N THR A 82 9.08 2.28 -10.36
CA THR A 82 9.12 1.10 -9.48
C THR A 82 10.02 -0.07 -9.91
N ASP A 83 11.13 0.14 -10.63
CA ASP A 83 12.11 -0.96 -10.86
C ASP A 83 12.60 -1.59 -9.55
N LYS A 84 12.87 -0.75 -8.54
CA LYS A 84 13.25 -1.21 -7.20
C LYS A 84 12.14 -2.01 -6.51
N LYS A 85 10.87 -1.59 -6.68
CA LYS A 85 9.74 -2.26 -6.03
C LYS A 85 9.39 -3.58 -6.71
N ILE A 86 9.56 -3.68 -8.02
CA ILE A 86 9.44 -4.95 -8.75
C ILE A 86 10.44 -5.97 -8.20
N SER A 87 11.70 -5.56 -7.99
CA SER A 87 12.71 -6.44 -7.36
C SER A 87 12.27 -6.89 -5.97
N GLU A 88 11.86 -5.94 -5.11
CA GLU A 88 11.41 -6.25 -3.74
C GLU A 88 10.19 -7.18 -3.71
N ASP A 89 9.23 -6.98 -4.62
CA ASP A 89 8.03 -7.81 -4.70
C ASP A 89 8.36 -9.22 -5.23
N MET A 90 9.30 -9.34 -6.17
CA MET A 90 9.78 -10.64 -6.64
C MET A 90 10.57 -11.39 -5.56
N ASP A 91 11.42 -10.69 -4.80
CA ASP A 91 12.15 -11.27 -3.66
C ASP A 91 11.20 -11.80 -2.58
N ARG A 92 10.12 -11.05 -2.30
CA ARG A 92 9.04 -11.49 -1.39
C ARG A 92 8.31 -12.72 -1.90
N LEU A 93 8.02 -12.78 -3.21
CA LEU A 93 7.37 -13.95 -3.82
C LEU A 93 8.25 -15.20 -3.73
N ILE A 94 9.54 -15.08 -4.04
CA ILE A 94 10.52 -16.17 -3.94
C ILE A 94 10.61 -16.69 -2.50
N THR A 95 10.71 -15.78 -1.53
CA THR A 95 10.77 -16.12 -0.11
C THR A 95 9.50 -16.84 0.36
N LYS A 96 8.32 -16.36 -0.05
CA LYS A 96 7.05 -17.01 0.32
C LYS A 96 6.95 -18.42 -0.26
N GLN A 97 7.40 -18.62 -1.50
CA GLN A 97 7.39 -19.93 -2.14
C GLN A 97 8.37 -20.91 -1.52
N SER A 98 9.56 -20.46 -1.09
CA SER A 98 10.55 -21.33 -0.44
C SER A 98 10.06 -21.83 0.93
N ILE A 99 9.42 -20.96 1.72
CA ILE A 99 8.78 -21.33 3.00
C ILE A 99 7.67 -22.35 2.77
N ILE A 100 6.78 -22.12 1.78
CA ILE A 100 5.68 -23.04 1.47
C ILE A 100 6.21 -24.41 1.03
N LYS A 101 7.28 -24.46 0.22
CA LYS A 101 7.91 -25.73 -0.17
C LYS A 101 8.52 -26.45 1.03
N GLY A 102 9.29 -25.76 1.87
CA GLY A 102 9.90 -26.33 3.07
C GLY A 102 8.88 -26.93 4.02
N THR A 103 7.82 -26.18 4.34
CA THR A 103 6.75 -26.65 5.25
C THR A 103 5.93 -27.82 4.69
N ASN A 104 5.82 -27.96 3.37
CA ASN A 104 5.16 -29.12 2.75
C ASN A 104 6.06 -30.36 2.78
N THR A 105 7.36 -30.18 2.54
CA THR A 105 8.36 -31.25 2.65
C THR A 105 8.49 -31.75 4.09
N GLU A 106 8.58 -30.87 5.08
CA GLU A 106 8.66 -31.23 6.50
C GLU A 106 7.41 -31.97 6.98
N ARG A 107 6.21 -31.52 6.59
CA ARG A 107 4.97 -32.26 6.86
C ARG A 107 4.97 -33.65 6.22
N GLY A 108 5.45 -33.77 4.98
CA GLY A 108 5.60 -35.07 4.31
C GLY A 108 6.54 -36.01 5.07
N LEU A 109 7.70 -35.52 5.49
CA LEU A 109 8.67 -36.29 6.28
C LEU A 109 8.10 -36.68 7.66
N MET A 110 7.38 -35.77 8.33
CA MET A 110 6.76 -36.06 9.62
C MET A 110 5.67 -37.13 9.47
N ASN A 111 4.83 -37.05 8.44
CA ASN A 111 3.83 -38.07 8.13
C ASN A 111 4.46 -39.44 7.85
N LEU A 112 5.57 -39.49 7.09
CA LEU A 112 6.30 -40.74 6.83
C LEU A 112 6.86 -41.35 8.12
N ARG A 113 7.46 -40.54 9.00
CA ARG A 113 7.98 -41.01 10.30
C ARG A 113 6.88 -41.55 11.20
N VAL A 114 5.73 -40.88 11.25
CA VAL A 114 4.55 -41.34 12.01
C VAL A 114 4.04 -42.66 11.44
N LEU A 115 3.93 -42.79 10.12
CA LEU A 115 3.52 -44.04 9.47
C LEU A 115 4.50 -45.18 9.74
N GLN A 116 5.81 -44.91 9.74
CA GLN A 116 6.83 -45.89 10.11
C GLN A 116 6.68 -46.33 11.57
N LEU A 117 6.45 -45.39 12.50
CA LEU A 117 6.24 -45.69 13.92
C LEU A 117 4.97 -46.51 14.17
N VAL A 118 3.86 -46.19 13.48
CA VAL A 118 2.60 -46.94 13.56
C VAL A 118 2.75 -48.35 12.98
N LYS A 119 3.47 -48.49 11.86
CA LYS A 119 3.80 -49.81 11.27
C LYS A 119 4.67 -50.64 12.22
N TRP A 120 5.68 -50.02 12.83
CA TRP A 120 6.53 -50.66 13.83
C TRP A 120 5.72 -51.14 15.05
N ARG A 121 4.85 -50.29 15.61
CA ARG A 121 3.96 -50.68 16.73
C ARG A 121 3.08 -51.88 16.40
N LYS A 122 2.46 -51.91 15.21
CA LYS A 122 1.63 -53.05 14.77
C LYS A 122 2.41 -54.37 14.66
N GLN A 123 3.69 -54.32 14.30
CA GLN A 123 4.53 -55.53 14.21
C GLN A 123 4.92 -56.08 15.60
N HIS A 124 4.92 -55.23 16.62
CA HIS A 124 5.29 -55.61 17.99
C HIS A 124 4.08 -55.89 18.91
N GLU A 125 2.86 -55.54 18.50
CA GLU A 125 1.61 -55.89 19.23
C GLU A 125 1.01 -57.26 18.82
N GLY A 126 1.68 -58.02 17.94
CA GLY A 126 1.25 -59.37 17.51
C GLY A 126 1.79 -60.53 18.35
N TYR A 127 2.13 -60.32 19.63
CA TYR A 127 2.63 -61.38 20.52
C TYR A 127 2.09 -61.26 21.95
N GLN A 128 0.78 -61.38 22.09
CA GLN A 128 0.13 -61.97 23.26
C GLN A 128 -1.02 -62.84 22.76
#